data_AF-A0ABD1LS86-F1
#
_entry.id   AF-A0ABD1LS86-F1
#
_cell.length_a   1.000
_cell.length_b   1.000
_cell.length_c   1.000
_cell.angle_alpha   90.00
_cell.angle_beta   90.00
_cell.angle_gamma   90.00
#
_symmetry.space_group_name_H-M   'P 1'
#
loop_
_entity.id
_entity.type
_entity.pdbx_description
1 polymer ?
#
loop_
_entity_poly.entity_id
_entity_poly.type
_entity_poly.pdbx_seq_one_letter_code
_entity_poly.pdbx_strand_id
1 'polypeptide(L)'
;MANNDTNTTSTRFSFLNRSFTTVNKEKPPQLDRSLTKFVDSSRGGGGGGVVRRLCNFFESPKPKPSSSESPKLRPSKSIENTDSPAKSLDNASAIRLPGTEDRIVLYFTSLRGIRRTFEDCYAVRMIFRGFRVWVDERDVSMDANYRKELISALLGENRRKGHVALPQVFIRGRHVGGADVIRHMFEVGELEKVLEGLPRTKGGFVCESCGDVRFAPCGNCCGSRKLFDEDEGVLKTCLECNENGLIRCPDCCPS
;
A
#
# COMPACT_ATOMS: atom_id res chain seq x y z
N MET A 1 -39.09 -41.99 -33.27
CA MET A 1 -39.97 -43.01 -32.66
C MET A 1 -39.26 -43.53 -31.41
N ALA A 2 -39.65 -42.98 -30.26
CA ALA A 2 -40.24 -43.70 -29.11
C ALA A 2 -39.17 -44.37 -28.22
N ASN A 3 -38.70 -43.70 -27.17
CA ASN A 3 -39.22 -43.71 -25.79
C ASN A 3 -39.32 -45.12 -25.18
N ASN A 4 -38.59 -45.33 -24.08
CA ASN A 4 -39.20 -45.91 -22.89
C ASN A 4 -38.47 -45.52 -21.60
N ASP A 5 -39.25 -44.90 -20.73
CA ASP A 5 -39.00 -44.54 -19.35
C ASP A 5 -39.09 -45.74 -18.40
N THR A 6 -38.39 -45.70 -17.26
CA THR A 6 -38.90 -45.97 -15.89
C THR A 6 -37.80 -45.57 -14.88
N ASN A 7 -37.94 -44.50 -14.07
CA ASN A 7 -38.66 -44.40 -12.76
C ASN A 7 -38.05 -45.33 -11.67
N THR A 8 -37.79 -44.99 -10.39
CA THR A 8 -38.03 -43.89 -9.43
C THR A 8 -37.22 -44.31 -8.15
N THR A 9 -36.58 -43.47 -7.33
CA THR A 9 -37.04 -42.93 -6.01
C THR A 9 -35.84 -42.28 -5.30
N SER A 10 -35.86 -40.98 -4.95
CA SER A 10 -36.41 -40.35 -3.71
C SER A 10 -35.43 -40.46 -2.53
N THR A 11 -34.86 -39.37 -2.03
CA THR A 11 -35.40 -38.53 -0.91
C THR A 11 -34.84 -37.09 -0.94
N ARG A 12 -35.70 -36.05 -1.00
CA ARG A 12 -36.08 -35.06 0.08
C ARG A 12 -34.89 -34.48 0.86
N PHE A 13 -34.63 -33.16 0.88
CA PHE A 13 -35.49 -32.10 1.47
C PHE A 13 -35.37 -30.70 0.80
N SER A 14 -36.53 -30.25 0.34
CA SER A 14 -37.19 -28.94 0.46
C SER A 14 -36.57 -27.69 1.13
N PHE A 15 -36.62 -26.60 0.37
CA PHE A 15 -37.24 -25.28 0.66
C PHE A 15 -36.69 -24.42 1.82
N LEU A 16 -36.08 -23.28 1.45
CA LEU A 16 -36.60 -21.96 1.81
C LEU A 16 -36.11 -20.91 0.79
N ASN A 17 -37.00 -20.64 -0.16
CA ASN A 17 -37.04 -19.43 -0.96
C ASN A 17 -37.75 -18.37 -0.09
N ARG A 18 -37.19 -17.17 0.10
CA ARG A 18 -37.99 -16.03 0.54
C ARG A 18 -37.55 -14.75 -0.14
N SER A 19 -38.51 -14.19 -0.86
CA SER A 19 -38.40 -13.12 -1.85
C SER A 19 -38.28 -11.71 -1.26
N PHE A 20 -37.84 -10.83 -2.16
CA PHE A 20 -37.95 -9.36 -2.25
C PHE A 20 -39.18 -8.68 -1.61
N THR A 21 -38.92 -7.50 -1.02
CA THR A 21 -39.63 -6.19 -1.10
C THR A 21 -38.89 -5.23 -0.13
N THR A 22 -38.63 -3.93 -0.31
CA THR A 22 -39.18 -2.81 -1.08
C THR A 22 -38.10 -1.72 -1.29
N VAL A 23 -38.26 -0.94 -2.35
CA VAL A 23 -37.61 0.34 -2.64
C VAL A 23 -37.75 1.32 -1.47
N ASN A 24 -36.65 1.93 -1.04
CA ASN A 24 -36.66 3.28 -0.48
C ASN A 24 -35.43 4.05 -1.01
N LYS A 25 -35.71 5.08 -1.81
CA LYS A 25 -34.77 6.12 -2.24
C LYS A 25 -34.59 7.07 -1.07
N GLU A 26 -33.46 7.03 -0.39
CA GLU A 26 -32.99 8.16 0.42
C GLU A 26 -31.51 8.41 0.18
N LYS A 27 -31.22 9.66 -0.18
CA LYS A 27 -29.92 10.24 -0.49
C LYS A 27 -29.25 10.68 0.81
N PRO A 28 -27.99 10.32 1.12
CA PRO A 28 -27.29 10.95 2.23
C PRO A 28 -26.66 12.29 1.79
N PRO A 29 -26.56 13.28 2.70
CA PRO A 29 -26.31 14.67 2.37
C PRO A 29 -24.83 14.98 2.14
N GLN A 30 -24.62 16.02 1.31
CA GLN A 30 -23.41 16.84 1.27
C GLN A 30 -23.20 17.46 2.66
N LEU A 31 -22.02 17.32 3.25
CA LEU A 31 -21.65 18.12 4.41
C LEU A 31 -20.43 18.99 4.08
N ASP A 32 -20.74 20.28 4.06
CA ASP A 32 -19.85 21.39 3.89
C ASP A 32 -18.85 21.51 5.06
N ARG A 33 -17.74 22.13 4.71
CA ARG A 33 -16.59 22.51 5.51
C ARG A 33 -16.99 23.52 6.58
N SER A 34 -16.80 23.22 7.87
CA SER A 34 -16.53 24.27 8.85
C SER A 34 -15.72 23.80 10.06
N LEU A 35 -14.66 24.54 10.30
CA LEU A 35 -13.79 24.59 11.49
C LEU A 35 -14.62 24.95 12.74
N THR A 36 -14.36 24.33 13.89
CA THR A 36 -13.80 24.97 15.12
C THR A 36 -13.94 24.08 16.38
N LYS A 37 -12.81 23.97 17.09
CA LYS A 37 -12.59 23.91 18.55
C LYS A 37 -13.63 23.22 19.44
N PHE A 38 -13.22 22.13 20.10
CA PHE A 38 -13.46 21.95 21.53
C PHE A 38 -12.26 21.25 22.20
N VAL A 39 -11.84 21.86 23.31
CA VAL A 39 -10.75 21.46 24.21
C VAL A 39 -11.34 20.64 25.35
N ASP A 40 -10.70 19.51 25.61
CA ASP A 40 -10.35 18.87 26.90
C ASP A 40 -11.44 18.60 27.97
N SER A 41 -11.52 17.34 28.39
CA SER A 41 -11.62 16.94 29.80
C SER A 41 -11.32 15.45 30.00
N SER A 42 -10.59 15.21 31.08
CA SER A 42 -9.88 13.99 31.45
C SER A 42 -10.75 12.89 32.11
N ARG A 43 -10.16 11.68 32.14
CA ARG A 43 -10.14 10.63 33.20
C ARG A 43 -10.80 9.29 32.84
N GLY A 44 -9.98 8.24 32.92
CA GLY A 44 -10.39 6.97 33.54
C GLY A 44 -10.05 5.71 32.75
N GLY A 45 -9.40 4.76 33.43
CA GLY A 45 -9.58 3.32 33.17
C GLY A 45 -8.41 2.61 32.50
N GLY A 46 -7.59 1.94 33.32
CA GLY A 46 -6.51 1.08 32.88
C GLY A 46 -6.97 -0.22 32.19
N GLY A 47 -6.00 -0.90 31.56
CA GLY A 47 -6.19 -2.20 30.94
C GLY A 47 -5.73 -2.19 29.48
N GLY A 48 -4.42 -2.40 29.25
CA GLY A 48 -3.89 -2.41 27.88
C GLY A 48 -2.51 -3.02 27.76
N GLY A 49 -2.18 -4.02 28.57
CA GLY A 49 -0.91 -4.74 28.56
C GLY A 49 -0.80 -5.77 27.43
N VAL A 50 -1.19 -5.44 26.18
CA VAL A 50 -0.96 -6.31 25.01
C VAL A 50 -0.63 -5.51 23.72
N VAL A 51 -0.86 -4.19 23.66
CA VAL A 51 -0.71 -3.42 22.39
C VAL A 51 0.60 -2.61 22.29
N ARG A 52 1.65 -2.96 23.04
CA ARG A 52 2.95 -2.24 22.96
C ARG A 52 3.97 -2.81 21.97
N ARG A 53 3.69 -3.94 21.29
CA ARG A 53 4.67 -4.58 20.38
C ARG A 53 4.55 -4.23 18.91
N LEU A 54 3.48 -3.55 18.46
CA LEU A 54 3.29 -3.18 17.05
C LEU A 54 3.75 -1.75 16.72
N CYS A 55 3.77 -0.83 17.70
CA CYS A 55 4.19 0.56 17.45
C CYS A 55 5.65 0.69 17.00
N ASN A 56 6.54 -0.15 17.52
CA ASN A 56 7.97 -0.10 17.22
C ASN A 56 8.33 -0.56 15.79
N PHE A 57 7.36 -1.03 14.99
CA PHE A 57 7.63 -1.54 13.64
C PHE A 57 7.49 -0.50 12.51
N PHE A 58 6.77 0.63 12.72
CA PHE A 58 6.62 1.69 11.70
C PHE A 58 6.89 3.15 12.14
N GLU A 59 7.20 3.41 13.42
CA GLU A 59 7.69 4.75 13.85
C GLU A 59 9.24 4.88 13.89
N SER A 60 9.79 5.89 13.20
CA SER A 60 11.16 6.37 13.41
C SER A 60 11.24 7.23 14.69
N PRO A 61 12.41 7.37 15.35
CA PRO A 61 12.54 8.26 16.51
C PRO A 61 12.17 9.71 16.16
N LYS A 62 11.34 10.35 17.01
CA LYS A 62 10.98 11.77 16.86
C LYS A 62 12.23 12.66 16.94
N PRO A 63 12.45 13.62 16.02
CA PRO A 63 13.43 14.67 16.23
C PRO A 63 13.01 15.56 17.40
N LYS A 64 13.94 15.81 18.33
CA LYS A 64 13.73 16.73 19.46
C LYS A 64 13.78 18.18 18.95
N PRO A 65 12.92 19.09 19.44
CA PRO A 65 13.00 20.50 19.08
C PRO A 65 14.25 21.13 19.71
N SER A 66 15.14 21.65 18.86
CA SER A 66 16.27 22.48 19.25
C SER A 66 15.77 23.87 19.65
N SER A 67 16.06 24.26 20.88
CA SER A 67 15.90 25.62 21.37
C SER A 67 16.80 26.60 20.63
N SER A 68 16.22 27.78 20.40
CA SER A 68 16.78 29.00 19.84
C SER A 68 18.13 29.42 20.41
N GLU A 69 19.05 29.83 19.53
CA GLU A 69 19.94 30.97 19.76
C GLU A 69 20.45 31.51 18.40
N SER A 70 20.32 32.82 18.20
CA SER A 70 20.83 33.57 17.02
C SER A 70 22.22 34.13 17.32
N PRO A 71 23.07 34.40 16.31
CA PRO A 71 23.33 35.83 16.04
C PRO A 71 23.68 36.24 14.59
N LYS A 72 23.10 37.39 14.21
CA LYS A 72 23.64 38.57 13.49
C LYS A 72 24.23 38.44 12.07
N LEU A 73 23.67 39.28 11.18
CA LEU A 73 24.09 39.59 9.80
C LEU A 73 25.05 40.78 9.70
N ARG A 74 25.86 40.78 8.61
CA ARG A 74 26.28 41.86 7.66
C ARG A 74 27.80 41.92 7.40
N PRO A 75 28.30 42.50 6.28
CA PRO A 75 27.85 42.37 4.88
C PRO A 75 29.01 42.27 3.82
N SER A 76 28.64 41.84 2.62
CA SER A 76 29.17 42.15 1.25
C SER A 76 30.67 42.05 0.89
N LYS A 77 30.98 41.28 -0.18
CA LYS A 77 31.76 41.75 -1.35
C LYS A 77 31.60 40.83 -2.58
N SER A 78 31.57 41.50 -3.71
CA SER A 78 31.35 41.13 -5.12
C SER A 78 32.46 40.28 -5.78
N ILE A 79 32.13 39.58 -6.88
CA ILE A 79 32.71 39.72 -8.25
C ILE A 79 32.26 38.54 -9.16
N GLU A 80 32.14 38.88 -10.45
CA GLU A 80 31.49 38.21 -11.57
C GLU A 80 32.24 37.00 -12.20
N ASN A 81 31.44 36.23 -12.96
CA ASN A 81 31.69 35.67 -14.30
C ASN A 81 32.46 34.35 -14.54
N THR A 82 31.79 33.51 -15.35
CA THR A 82 32.24 32.50 -16.34
C THR A 82 33.27 31.46 -15.90
N ASP A 83 32.83 30.20 -15.78
CA ASP A 83 32.93 29.26 -16.90
C ASP A 83 32.32 27.90 -16.56
N SER A 84 31.60 27.34 -17.53
CA SER A 84 31.18 25.94 -17.49
C SER A 84 32.42 25.06 -17.61
N PRO A 85 32.49 23.97 -16.82
CA PRO A 85 32.40 22.69 -17.49
C PRO A 85 31.35 21.84 -16.80
N ALA A 86 30.36 21.41 -17.57
CA ALA A 86 29.38 20.41 -17.19
C ALA A 86 30.13 19.13 -16.79
N LYS A 87 30.48 19.05 -15.50
CA LYS A 87 30.92 17.83 -14.85
C LYS A 87 29.67 16.97 -14.69
N SER A 88 29.68 15.87 -15.43
CA SER A 88 28.87 14.67 -15.22
C SER A 88 28.72 14.39 -13.72
N LEU A 89 27.59 14.80 -13.16
CA LEU A 89 27.12 14.29 -11.87
C LEU A 89 26.43 12.95 -12.16
N ASP A 90 27.23 11.95 -12.54
CA ASP A 90 26.82 10.56 -12.47
C ASP A 90 26.72 10.23 -10.98
N ASN A 91 25.51 10.46 -10.45
CA ASN A 91 25.15 10.33 -9.05
C ASN A 91 25.29 8.86 -8.61
N ALA A 92 26.46 8.50 -8.11
CA ALA A 92 26.63 7.34 -7.28
C ALA A 92 25.67 7.46 -6.07
N SER A 93 24.80 6.47 -5.88
CA SER A 93 23.87 6.28 -4.75
C SER A 93 22.40 6.70 -4.93
N ALA A 94 21.84 6.67 -6.14
CA ALA A 94 20.38 6.60 -6.24
C ALA A 94 19.92 5.21 -5.78
N ILE A 95 19.08 5.12 -4.72
CA ILE A 95 18.46 3.87 -4.32
C ILE A 95 17.52 3.42 -5.45
N ARG A 96 17.74 2.21 -5.96
CA ARG A 96 16.98 1.66 -7.08
C ARG A 96 16.27 0.36 -6.73
N LEU A 97 15.10 0.18 -7.30
CA LEU A 97 14.33 -1.07 -7.26
C LEU A 97 14.41 -1.72 -8.65
N PRO A 98 15.25 -2.77 -8.84
CA PRO A 98 15.46 -3.40 -10.14
C PRO A 98 14.17 -3.96 -10.73
N GLY A 99 14.00 -3.87 -12.05
CA GLY A 99 12.86 -4.47 -12.77
C GLY A 99 11.55 -3.70 -12.60
N THR A 100 11.61 -2.44 -12.17
CA THR A 100 10.44 -1.57 -11.96
C THR A 100 10.59 -0.22 -12.67
N GLU A 101 11.41 -0.16 -13.72
CA GLU A 101 11.76 1.04 -14.48
C GLU A 101 10.60 1.62 -15.28
N ASP A 102 9.55 0.84 -15.52
CA ASP A 102 8.36 1.15 -16.31
C ASP A 102 7.14 1.56 -15.48
N ARG A 103 7.23 1.50 -14.15
CA ARG A 103 6.07 1.62 -13.25
C ARG A 103 6.31 2.45 -12.00
N ILE A 104 5.22 2.69 -11.29
CA ILE A 104 5.21 3.25 -9.93
C ILE A 104 5.03 2.09 -8.97
N VAL A 105 5.86 2.01 -7.94
CA VAL A 105 5.72 1.04 -6.86
C VAL A 105 5.48 1.80 -5.57
N LEU A 106 4.36 1.49 -4.91
CA LEU A 106 3.99 2.05 -3.62
C LEU A 106 3.99 0.96 -2.56
N TYR A 107 4.94 1.03 -1.64
CA TYR A 107 4.90 0.24 -0.42
C TYR A 107 4.09 0.96 0.64
N PHE A 108 3.07 0.30 1.16
CA PHE A 108 2.18 0.84 2.18
C PHE A 108 1.73 -0.26 3.14
N THR A 109 0.94 0.12 4.14
CA THR A 109 0.22 -0.83 5.00
C THR A 109 -1.25 -0.43 5.08
N SER A 110 -2.15 -1.40 4.96
CA SER A 110 -3.57 -1.19 5.21
C SER A 110 -3.94 -1.29 6.70
N LEU A 111 -3.02 -1.77 7.54
CA LEU A 111 -3.25 -1.89 8.98
C LEU A 111 -3.39 -0.52 9.64
N ARG A 112 -4.46 -0.37 10.43
CA ARG A 112 -4.78 0.87 11.15
C ARG A 112 -4.15 0.97 12.54
N GLY A 113 -3.13 0.14 12.82
CA GLY A 113 -2.51 0.03 14.14
C GLY A 113 -1.80 1.33 14.58
N ILE A 114 -1.21 2.05 13.63
CA ILE A 114 -0.59 3.36 13.86
C ILE A 114 -1.32 4.38 13.00
N ARG A 115 -2.13 5.23 13.65
CA ARG A 115 -3.02 6.19 12.96
C ARG A 115 -2.26 7.07 11.96
N ARG A 116 -1.12 7.64 12.39
CA ARG A 116 -0.29 8.50 11.54
C ARG A 116 0.16 7.78 10.26
N THR A 117 0.76 6.60 10.39
CA THR A 117 1.20 5.79 9.25
C THR A 117 0.05 5.41 8.32
N PHE A 118 -1.11 5.05 8.89
CA PHE A 118 -2.29 4.75 8.08
C PHE A 118 -2.79 5.96 7.30
N GLU A 119 -2.87 7.13 7.94
CA GLU A 119 -3.28 8.39 7.30
C GLU A 119 -2.30 8.80 6.20
N ASP A 120 -0.99 8.72 6.45
CA ASP A 120 0.05 8.99 5.46
C ASP A 120 -0.03 8.02 4.26
N CYS A 121 -0.18 6.72 4.52
CA CYS A 121 -0.37 5.72 3.47
C CYS A 121 -1.62 5.99 2.65
N TYR A 122 -2.74 6.29 3.32
CA TYR A 122 -4.02 6.58 2.67
C TYR A 122 -3.93 7.82 1.80
N ALA A 123 -3.33 8.91 2.30
CA ALA A 123 -3.15 10.15 1.56
C ALA A 123 -2.35 9.93 0.28
N VAL A 124 -1.20 9.25 0.35
CA VAL A 124 -0.38 8.95 -0.82
C VAL A 124 -1.13 8.07 -1.83
N ARG A 125 -1.87 7.06 -1.38
CA ARG A 125 -2.74 6.27 -2.27
C ARG A 125 -3.77 7.13 -2.99
N MET A 126 -4.41 8.06 -2.27
CA MET A 126 -5.43 8.94 -2.87
C MET A 126 -4.83 9.91 -3.89
N ILE A 127 -3.61 10.44 -3.64
CA ILE A 127 -2.90 11.30 -4.59
C ILE A 127 -2.73 10.57 -5.94
N PHE A 128 -2.16 9.36 -5.94
CA PHE A 128 -1.95 8.62 -7.20
C PHE A 128 -3.25 8.20 -7.88
N ARG A 129 -4.27 7.82 -7.09
CA ARG A 129 -5.62 7.56 -7.63
C ARG A 129 -6.21 8.80 -8.32
N GLY A 130 -5.95 9.99 -7.80
CA GLY A 130 -6.34 11.27 -8.41
C GLY A 130 -5.71 11.49 -9.79
N PHE A 131 -4.41 11.16 -9.94
CA PHE A 131 -3.71 11.21 -11.23
C PHE A 131 -4.12 10.11 -12.20
N ARG A 132 -4.83 9.09 -11.74
CA ARG A 132 -5.25 7.93 -12.53
C ARG A 132 -4.08 7.21 -13.19
N VAL A 133 -2.91 7.23 -12.57
CA VAL A 133 -1.76 6.46 -13.01
C VAL A 133 -1.88 5.02 -12.50
N TRP A 134 -1.36 4.06 -13.26
CA TRP A 134 -1.25 2.68 -12.80
C TRP A 134 -0.15 2.58 -11.74
N VAL A 135 -0.50 2.03 -10.58
CA VAL A 135 0.41 1.88 -9.43
C VAL A 135 0.43 0.44 -8.99
N ASP A 136 1.65 -0.10 -8.86
CA ASP A 136 1.92 -1.36 -8.19
C ASP A 136 1.85 -1.14 -6.66
N GLU A 137 0.64 -1.33 -6.11
CA GLU A 137 0.35 -1.21 -4.68
C GLU A 137 0.81 -2.47 -3.92
N ARG A 138 1.85 -2.34 -3.10
CA ARG A 138 2.46 -3.42 -2.31
C ARG A 138 2.17 -3.24 -0.82
N ASP A 139 1.21 -4.00 -0.30
CA ASP A 139 0.90 -4.00 1.12
C ASP A 139 1.87 -4.88 1.90
N VAL A 140 2.78 -4.27 2.65
CA VAL A 140 3.81 -5.00 3.43
C VAL A 140 3.26 -5.78 4.61
N SER A 141 1.99 -5.57 4.97
CA SER A 141 1.31 -6.37 6.00
C SER A 141 0.69 -7.65 5.44
N MET A 142 0.50 -7.72 4.12
CA MET A 142 -0.11 -8.87 3.44
C MET A 142 0.92 -9.87 2.90
N ASP A 143 2.15 -9.42 2.64
CA ASP A 143 3.26 -10.24 2.16
C ASP A 143 4.60 -9.81 2.79
N ALA A 144 5.21 -10.71 3.56
CA ALA A 144 6.50 -10.50 4.20
C ALA A 144 7.64 -10.30 3.20
N ASN A 145 7.51 -10.78 1.97
CA ASN A 145 8.52 -10.58 0.93
C ASN A 145 8.58 -9.12 0.49
N TYR A 146 7.45 -8.40 0.41
CA TYR A 146 7.48 -6.95 0.17
C TYR A 146 8.20 -6.19 1.28
N ARG A 147 8.05 -6.62 2.53
CA ARG A 147 8.82 -6.04 3.64
C ARG A 147 10.32 -6.29 3.48
N LYS A 148 10.72 -7.52 3.16
CA LYS A 148 12.14 -7.88 2.94
C LYS A 148 12.71 -7.09 1.77
N GLU A 149 12.01 -7.05 0.65
CA GLU A 149 12.38 -6.31 -0.55
C GLU A 149 12.58 -4.82 -0.27
N LEU A 150 11.63 -4.19 0.44
CA LEU A 150 11.74 -2.77 0.81
C LEU A 150 12.96 -2.49 1.70
N ILE A 151 13.20 -3.33 2.70
CA ILE A 151 14.37 -3.19 3.60
C ILE A 151 15.66 -3.37 2.80
N SER A 152 15.74 -4.40 1.95
CA SER A 152 16.91 -4.66 1.11
C SER A 152 17.18 -3.49 0.15
N ALA A 153 16.13 -2.93 -0.47
CA ALA A 153 16.27 -1.80 -1.39
C ALA A 153 16.80 -0.54 -0.68
N LEU A 154 16.28 -0.21 0.52
CA LEU A 154 16.60 1.06 1.18
C LEU A 154 17.84 1.01 2.08
N LEU A 155 18.10 -0.12 2.75
CA LEU A 155 19.14 -0.23 3.78
C LEU A 155 20.25 -1.23 3.41
N GLY A 156 20.11 -1.92 2.28
CA GLY A 156 21.02 -2.99 1.86
C GLY A 156 20.85 -4.30 2.64
N GLU A 157 21.45 -5.37 2.13
CA GLU A 157 21.30 -6.74 2.67
C GLU A 157 21.81 -6.90 4.11
N ASN A 158 22.72 -6.03 4.53
CA ASN A 158 23.42 -6.11 5.81
C ASN A 158 22.62 -5.55 7.01
N ARG A 159 21.44 -4.95 6.79
CA ARG A 159 20.65 -4.30 7.84
C ARG A 159 19.24 -4.88 7.98
N ARG A 160 19.17 -6.18 8.29
CA ARG A 160 17.91 -6.92 8.51
C ARG A 160 17.06 -6.43 9.70
N LYS A 161 17.61 -5.60 10.58
CA LYS A 161 16.93 -5.02 11.76
C LYS A 161 16.64 -3.53 11.62
N GLY A 162 16.67 -3.04 10.38
CA GLY A 162 16.31 -1.68 10.04
C GLY A 162 14.79 -1.49 10.02
N HIS A 163 14.37 -0.33 10.47
CA HIS A 163 13.00 0.09 10.44
C HIS A 163 12.80 1.08 9.29
N VAL A 164 11.73 0.89 8.53
CA VAL A 164 11.37 1.76 7.41
C VAL A 164 10.00 2.37 7.72
N ALA A 165 9.95 3.70 7.77
CA ALA A 165 8.69 4.42 7.86
C ALA A 165 7.90 4.25 6.56
N LEU A 166 6.59 4.03 6.66
CA LEU A 166 5.70 3.95 5.49
C LEU A 166 4.89 5.25 5.35
N PRO A 167 4.43 5.56 4.12
CA PRO A 167 4.63 4.84 2.86
C PRO A 167 6.04 5.05 2.27
N GLN A 168 6.42 4.22 1.29
CA GLN A 168 7.64 4.40 0.49
C GLN A 168 7.32 4.25 -1.00
N VAL A 169 7.77 5.21 -1.81
CA VAL A 169 7.43 5.31 -3.23
C VAL A 169 8.67 5.22 -4.10
N PHE A 170 8.55 4.40 -5.15
CA PHE A 170 9.50 4.31 -6.24
C PHE A 170 8.80 4.67 -7.55
N ILE A 171 9.45 5.50 -8.36
CA ILE A 171 8.96 5.87 -9.70
C ILE A 171 10.05 5.54 -10.70
N ARG A 172 9.72 4.69 -11.68
CA ARG A 172 10.68 4.22 -12.70
C ARG A 172 11.94 3.65 -12.07
N GLY A 173 11.74 2.78 -11.07
CA GLY A 173 12.80 2.14 -10.31
C GLY A 173 13.65 3.07 -9.44
N ARG A 174 13.38 4.39 -9.38
CA ARG A 174 14.11 5.32 -8.48
C ARG A 174 13.31 5.58 -7.22
N HIS A 175 13.96 5.53 -6.07
CA HIS A 175 13.34 5.92 -4.79
C HIS A 175 13.06 7.42 -4.77
N VAL A 176 11.81 7.79 -4.53
CA VAL A 176 11.37 9.19 -4.45
C VAL A 176 11.25 9.63 -2.99
N GLY A 177 10.70 8.78 -2.13
CA GLY A 177 10.60 9.06 -0.70
C GLY A 177 9.31 8.57 -0.08
N GLY A 178 9.02 9.11 1.11
CA GLY A 178 7.81 8.83 1.88
C GLY A 178 6.71 9.89 1.71
N ALA A 179 5.74 9.89 2.62
CA ALA A 179 4.54 10.73 2.50
C ALA A 179 4.83 12.23 2.38
N ASP A 180 5.75 12.77 3.18
CA ASP A 180 6.07 14.21 3.15
C ASP A 180 6.59 14.67 1.79
N VAL A 181 7.49 13.87 1.18
CA VAL A 181 8.06 14.19 -0.14
C VAL A 181 6.98 14.15 -1.21
N ILE A 182 6.15 13.11 -1.22
CA ILE A 182 5.08 12.98 -2.21
C ILE A 182 4.01 14.07 -2.05
N ARG A 183 3.64 14.42 -0.82
CA ARG A 183 2.73 15.55 -0.55
C ARG A 183 3.32 16.86 -1.06
N HIS A 184 4.59 17.13 -0.77
CA HIS A 184 5.25 18.33 -1.23
C HIS A 184 5.29 18.40 -2.76
N MET A 185 5.75 17.33 -3.45
CA MET A 185 5.79 17.27 -4.91
C MET A 185 4.39 17.45 -5.55
N PHE A 186 3.35 16.96 -4.88
CA PHE A 186 1.97 17.15 -5.32
C PHE A 186 1.55 18.61 -5.20
N GLU A 187 1.83 19.26 -4.06
CA GLU A 187 1.50 20.67 -3.80
C GLU A 187 2.21 21.63 -4.76
N VAL A 188 3.48 21.36 -5.10
CA VAL A 188 4.25 22.20 -6.04
C VAL A 188 4.01 21.87 -7.52
N GLY A 189 3.23 20.82 -7.82
CA GLY A 189 2.93 20.38 -9.19
C GLY A 189 4.07 19.64 -9.91
N GLU A 190 5.17 19.33 -9.22
CA GLU A 190 6.29 18.55 -9.78
C GLU A 190 5.91 17.09 -10.01
N LEU A 191 5.02 16.54 -9.17
CA LEU A 191 4.60 15.16 -9.26
C LEU A 191 3.97 14.85 -10.63
N GLU A 192 3.18 15.77 -11.19
CA GLU A 192 2.56 15.58 -12.51
C GLU A 192 3.60 15.38 -13.61
N LYS A 193 4.67 16.18 -13.61
CA LYS A 193 5.78 16.09 -14.59
C LYS A 193 6.50 14.76 -14.47
N VAL A 194 6.74 14.30 -13.23
CA VAL A 194 7.41 13.03 -12.98
C VAL A 194 6.53 11.83 -13.40
N LEU A 195 5.21 11.98 -13.35
CA LEU A 195 4.25 10.95 -13.73
C LEU A 195 3.93 10.92 -15.23
N GLU A 196 4.37 11.91 -16.00
CA GLU A 196 4.13 11.99 -17.42
C GLU A 196 4.65 10.74 -18.16
N GLY A 197 3.88 10.22 -19.12
CA GLY A 197 4.25 9.05 -19.93
C GLY A 197 4.05 7.68 -19.25
N LEU A 198 3.53 7.63 -18.01
CA LEU A 198 3.17 6.36 -17.38
C LEU A 198 1.77 5.89 -17.81
N PRO A 199 1.52 4.56 -17.81
CA PRO A 199 0.21 4.01 -18.14
C PRO A 199 -0.86 4.55 -17.18
N ARG A 200 -1.99 4.98 -17.76
CA ARG A 200 -3.14 5.49 -17.00
C ARG A 200 -4.22 4.43 -16.87
N THR A 201 -4.85 4.38 -15.70
CA THR A 201 -5.97 3.49 -15.38
C THR A 201 -7.29 4.22 -15.58
N LYS A 202 -8.35 3.49 -15.95
CA LYS A 202 -9.71 4.03 -15.99
C LYS A 202 -10.12 4.44 -14.57
N GLY A 203 -10.67 5.65 -14.41
CA GLY A 203 -11.12 6.10 -13.09
C GLY A 203 -12.29 5.26 -12.60
N GLY A 204 -12.30 4.98 -11.29
CA GLY A 204 -13.35 4.17 -10.66
C GLY A 204 -13.29 2.68 -10.99
N PHE A 205 -12.20 2.20 -11.60
CA PHE A 205 -11.97 0.77 -11.74
C PHE A 205 -11.76 0.14 -10.35
N VAL A 206 -12.64 -0.79 -10.01
CA VAL A 206 -12.49 -1.68 -8.87
C VAL A 206 -12.37 -3.09 -9.42
N CYS A 207 -11.32 -3.81 -9.05
CA CYS A 207 -11.16 -5.20 -9.47
C CYS A 207 -12.27 -6.07 -8.87
N GLU A 208 -13.04 -6.74 -9.73
CA GLU A 208 -14.15 -7.61 -9.31
C GLU A 208 -13.64 -8.83 -8.53
N SER A 209 -12.43 -9.30 -8.83
CA SER A 209 -11.84 -10.50 -8.21
C SER A 209 -11.26 -10.25 -6.82
N CYS A 210 -10.62 -9.09 -6.59
CA CYS A 210 -9.93 -8.81 -5.32
C CYS A 210 -10.40 -7.54 -4.59
N GLY A 211 -11.36 -6.79 -5.13
CA GLY A 211 -11.86 -5.56 -4.51
C GLY A 211 -10.77 -4.50 -4.26
N ASP A 212 -9.79 -4.41 -5.16
CA ASP A 212 -8.62 -3.52 -5.09
C ASP A 212 -7.65 -3.73 -3.92
N VAL A 213 -7.71 -4.89 -3.25
CA VAL A 213 -6.70 -5.24 -2.23
C VAL A 213 -5.45 -5.91 -2.80
N ARG A 214 -5.41 -6.14 -4.12
CA ARG A 214 -4.28 -6.72 -4.89
C ARG A 214 -3.90 -8.16 -4.57
N PHE A 215 -4.59 -8.80 -3.63
CA PHE A 215 -4.39 -10.19 -3.24
C PHE A 215 -5.68 -11.00 -3.38
N ALA A 216 -5.56 -12.27 -3.73
CA ALA A 216 -6.64 -13.24 -3.75
C ALA A 216 -6.22 -14.52 -3.01
N PRO A 217 -7.15 -15.29 -2.43
CA PRO A 217 -6.85 -16.61 -1.90
C PRO A 217 -6.23 -17.51 -2.98
N CYS A 218 -5.24 -18.30 -2.61
CA CYS A 218 -4.61 -19.26 -3.51
C CYS A 218 -5.64 -20.31 -3.98
N GLY A 219 -5.76 -20.51 -5.29
CA GLY A 219 -6.68 -21.51 -5.86
C GLY A 219 -6.26 -22.95 -5.55
N ASN A 220 -4.95 -23.23 -5.51
CA ASN A 220 -4.42 -24.58 -5.29
C ASN A 220 -4.68 -25.07 -3.84
N CYS A 221 -4.46 -24.22 -2.83
CA CYS A 221 -4.65 -24.59 -1.43
C CYS A 221 -5.88 -23.96 -0.75
N CYS A 222 -6.71 -23.25 -1.51
CA CYS A 222 -7.86 -22.48 -1.02
C CYS A 222 -7.51 -21.53 0.15
N GLY A 223 -6.29 -20.99 0.16
CA GLY A 223 -5.78 -20.14 1.25
C GLY A 223 -5.33 -20.85 2.52
N SER A 224 -5.42 -22.17 2.61
CA SER A 224 -5.02 -22.94 3.79
C SER A 224 -3.50 -23.16 3.93
N ARG A 225 -2.76 -22.95 2.82
CA ARG A 225 -1.34 -23.28 2.66
C ARG A 225 -1.03 -24.78 2.79
N LYS A 226 -2.04 -25.66 2.84
CA LYS A 226 -1.88 -27.11 2.96
C LYS A 226 -2.35 -27.81 1.69
N LEU A 227 -1.56 -28.74 1.20
CA LEU A 227 -1.86 -29.63 0.09
C LEU A 227 -1.61 -31.07 0.56
N PHE A 228 -2.45 -32.00 0.15
CA PHE A 228 -2.20 -33.42 0.39
C PHE A 228 -1.56 -34.01 -0.85
N ASP A 229 -0.40 -34.64 -0.68
CA ASP A 229 0.27 -35.37 -1.73
C ASP A 229 -0.21 -36.81 -1.71
N GLU A 230 -0.96 -37.22 -2.73
CA GLU A 230 -1.53 -38.58 -2.81
C GLU A 230 -0.47 -39.65 -3.06
N ASP A 231 0.64 -39.29 -3.73
CA ASP A 231 1.72 -40.23 -4.09
C ASP A 231 2.60 -40.55 -2.88
N GLU A 232 2.90 -39.53 -2.06
CA GLU A 232 3.71 -39.69 -0.84
C GLU A 232 2.84 -39.92 0.42
N GLY A 233 1.53 -39.69 0.34
CA GLY A 233 0.60 -39.81 1.47
C GLY A 233 0.84 -38.78 2.58
N VAL A 234 1.46 -37.64 2.27
CA VAL A 234 1.88 -36.61 3.26
C VAL A 234 1.26 -35.26 2.97
N LEU A 235 1.07 -34.46 4.02
CA LEU A 235 0.69 -33.06 3.89
C LEU A 235 1.92 -32.20 3.53
N LYS A 236 1.86 -31.55 2.37
CA LYS A 236 2.86 -30.59 1.89
C LYS A 236 2.35 -29.16 2.04
N THR A 237 3.28 -28.21 2.14
CA THR A 237 2.94 -26.79 2.12
C THR A 237 2.82 -26.30 0.69
N CYS A 238 1.79 -25.51 0.40
CA CYS A 238 1.64 -24.89 -0.92
C CYS A 238 2.82 -23.95 -1.21
N LEU A 239 3.39 -24.10 -2.42
CA LEU A 239 4.54 -23.32 -2.89
C LEU A 239 4.14 -22.18 -3.83
N GLU A 240 2.87 -22.13 -4.24
CA GLU A 240 2.34 -21.11 -5.16
C GLU A 240 1.86 -19.85 -4.45
N CYS A 241 1.76 -19.87 -3.12
CA CYS A 241 1.23 -18.77 -2.32
C CYS A 241 2.19 -18.29 -1.26
N ASN A 242 1.96 -17.08 -0.76
CA ASN A 242 2.71 -16.53 0.35
C ASN A 242 2.35 -17.21 1.69
N GLU A 243 2.94 -16.74 2.79
CA GLU A 243 2.74 -17.28 4.13
C GLU A 243 1.28 -17.25 4.61
N ASN A 244 0.46 -16.38 4.02
CA ASN A 244 -0.96 -16.20 4.36
C ASN A 244 -1.90 -17.00 3.44
N GLY A 245 -1.36 -17.83 2.54
CA GLY A 245 -2.18 -18.54 1.56
C GLY A 245 -2.69 -17.64 0.44
N LEU A 246 -2.06 -16.47 0.23
CA LEU A 246 -2.49 -15.49 -0.76
C LEU A 246 -1.57 -15.47 -1.96
N ILE A 247 -2.15 -15.12 -3.11
CA ILE A 247 -1.44 -14.82 -4.35
C ILE A 247 -1.73 -13.39 -4.77
N ARG A 248 -0.84 -12.80 -5.57
CA ARG A 248 -1.16 -11.53 -6.24
C ARG A 248 -2.35 -11.74 -7.16
N CYS A 249 -3.28 -10.79 -7.16
CA CYS A 249 -4.45 -10.86 -8.02
C CYS A 249 -4.00 -10.79 -9.50
N PRO A 250 -4.29 -11.83 -10.31
CA PRO A 250 -3.83 -11.89 -11.71
C PRO A 250 -4.43 -10.76 -12.55
N ASP A 251 -5.65 -10.32 -12.25
CA ASP A 251 -6.32 -9.24 -12.97
C ASP A 251 -5.75 -7.84 -12.65
N CYS A 252 -5.13 -7.70 -11.47
CA CYS A 252 -4.51 -6.44 -11.04
C CYS A 252 -3.03 -6.36 -11.40
N CYS A 253 -2.37 -7.51 -11.51
CA CYS A 253 -0.93 -7.63 -11.59
C CYS A 253 -0.56 -8.61 -12.70
N PRO A 254 -0.83 -8.28 -13.97
CA PRO A 254 -0.40 -9.09 -15.09
C PRO A 254 1.14 -9.18 -15.08
N SER A 255 1.65 -10.41 -15.16
CA SER A 255 3.07 -10.77 -15.17
C SER A 255 3.80 -10.20 -16.38
#